data_AF-A0A2G9Z3I6-F1
#
_entry.id   AF-A0A2G9Z3I6-F1
#
_cell.length_a   1.000
_cell.length_b   1.000
_cell.length_c   1.000
_cell.angle_alpha   90.00
_cell.angle_beta   90.00
_cell.angle_gamma   90.00
#
_symmetry.space_group_name_H-M   'P 1'
#
loop_
_entity.id
_entity.type
_entity.pdbx_description
1 polymer ?
#
loop_
_entity_poly.entity_id
_entity_poly.type
_entity_poly.pdbx_seq_one_letter_code
_entity_poly.pdbx_strand_id
1 'polypeptide(L)' 'MFSLLKLVIWIVGLVVVVYFALPHFGYEVNLNYFDESKEKCQARINDCTKELIQQGTKNAQCDFNCVDPQLIFKKK' A
#
# COMPACT_ATOMS: atom_id res chain seq x y z
N MET A 1 27.49 7.55 8.34
CA MET A 1 27.10 6.50 7.36
C MET A 1 26.76 5.15 8.02
N PHE A 2 27.38 4.76 9.14
CA PHE A 2 27.13 3.48 9.84
C PHE A 2 25.71 3.30 10.43
N SER A 3 25.04 4.40 10.78
CA SER A 3 23.71 4.35 11.41
C SER A 3 22.59 3.90 10.46
N LEU A 4 22.69 4.25 9.17
CA LEU A 4 21.67 3.86 8.17
C LEU A 4 21.71 2.36 7.93
N LEU A 5 22.91 1.78 7.81
CA LEU A 5 23.07 0.34 7.62
C LEU A 5 22.51 -0.45 8.82
N LYS A 6 22.79 0.01 10.05
CA LYS A 6 22.24 -0.58 11.27
C LYS A 6 20.71 -0.49 11.32
N LEU A 7 20.13 0.63 10.90
CA LEU A 7 18.68 0.81 10.82
C LEU A 7 18.04 -0.14 9.81
N VAL A 8 18.63 -0.28 8.62
CA VAL A 8 18.13 -1.22 7.60
C VAL A 8 18.14 -2.65 8.13
N ILE A 9 19.22 -3.08 8.78
CA ILE A 9 19.31 -4.42 9.38
C ILE A 9 18.21 -4.62 10.45
N TRP A 10 17.97 -3.62 11.29
CA TRP A 10 16.90 -3.66 12.29
C TRP A 10 15.51 -3.75 11.67
N ILE A 11 15.25 -2.97 10.62
CA ILE A 11 13.97 -2.99 9.90
C ILE A 11 13.75 -4.36 9.26
N VAL A 12 14.77 -4.93 8.60
CA VAL A 12 14.67 -6.26 8.00
C VAL A 12 14.36 -7.31 9.05
N GLY A 13 15.07 -7.28 10.20
CA GLY A 13 14.79 -8.19 11.31
C GLY A 13 13.35 -8.08 11.83
N LEU A 14 12.85 -6.85 12.00
CA LEU A 14 11.48 -6.60 12.46
C LEU A 14 10.44 -7.11 11.45
N VAL A 15 10.65 -6.86 10.15
CA VAL A 15 9.76 -7.34 9.08
C VAL A 15 9.68 -8.86 9.08
N VAL A 16 10.81 -9.56 9.25
CA VAL A 16 10.83 -11.02 9.33
C VAL A 16 10.04 -11.52 10.54
N VAL A 17 10.25 -10.94 11.73
CA VAL A 17 9.51 -11.33 12.94
C VAL A 17 8.00 -11.13 12.74
N VAL A 18 7.58 -9.99 12.19
CA VAL A 18 6.17 -9.69 11.92
C VAL A 18 5.59 -10.68 10.90
N TYR A 19 6.31 -10.98 9.82
CA TYR A 19 5.88 -11.94 8.80
C TYR A 19 5.60 -13.33 9.37
N PHE A 20 6.40 -13.80 10.32
CA PHE A 20 6.18 -15.08 10.99
C PHE A 20 5.16 -15.01 12.14
N ALA A 21 5.01 -13.85 12.80
CA ALA A 21 4.04 -13.66 13.87
C ALA A 21 2.60 -13.57 13.34
N LEU A 22 2.36 -12.85 12.25
CA LEU A 22 1.04 -12.68 11.63
C LEU A 22 0.26 -14.00 11.42
N PRO A 23 0.83 -15.06 10.81
CA PRO A 23 0.13 -16.33 10.65
C PRO A 23 -0.13 -17.04 11.99
N HIS A 24 0.69 -16.84 13.02
CA HIS A 24 0.43 -17.38 14.36
C HIS A 24 -0.81 -16.76 15.02
N PHE A 25 -1.08 -15.48 14.74
CA PHE A 25 -2.31 -14.80 15.15
C PHE A 25 -3.50 -15.07 14.20
N GLY A 26 -3.33 -15.93 13.20
CA GLY A 26 -4.37 -16.25 12.22
C GLY A 26 -4.61 -15.13 11.21
N TYR A 27 -3.61 -14.30 10.91
CA TYR A 27 -3.67 -13.32 9.83
C TYR A 27 -2.78 -13.76 8.68
N GLU A 28 -3.35 -13.82 7.48
CA GLU A 28 -2.63 -14.04 6.24
C GLU A 28 -2.48 -12.70 5.50
N VAL A 29 -1.28 -12.45 4.96
CA VAL A 29 -1.05 -11.27 4.13
C VAL A 29 -1.74 -11.50 2.79
N ASN A 30 -2.72 -10.65 2.47
CA ASN A 30 -3.45 -10.73 1.22
C ASN A 30 -2.58 -10.16 0.08
N LEU A 31 -1.73 -10.98 -0.53
CA LEU A 31 -0.90 -10.53 -1.66
C LEU A 31 -1.75 -10.11 -2.87
N ASN A 32 -2.90 -10.74 -3.06
CA ASN A 32 -3.83 -10.41 -4.15
C ASN A 32 -4.44 -9.00 -4.00
N TYR A 33 -4.56 -8.50 -2.76
CA TYR A 33 -4.97 -7.12 -2.51
C TYR A 33 -4.00 -6.12 -3.13
N PHE A 34 -2.69 -6.40 -3.13
CA PHE A 34 -1.71 -5.48 -3.72
C PHE A 34 -1.79 -5.44 -5.24
N ASP A 35 -2.01 -6.58 -5.90
CA ASP A 35 -2.21 -6.61 -7.36
C ASP A 35 -3.51 -5.91 -7.75
N GLU A 36 -4.62 -6.25 -7.10
CA GLU A 36 -5.94 -5.67 -7.41
C GLU A 36 -6.02 -4.18 -7.06
N SER A 37 -5.44 -3.77 -5.92
CA SER A 37 -5.44 -2.36 -5.51
C SER A 37 -4.55 -1.52 -6.39
N LYS A 38 -3.45 -2.08 -6.93
CA LYS A 38 -2.60 -1.38 -7.88
C LYS A 38 -3.36 -1.09 -9.18
N GLU A 39 -4.05 -2.08 -9.75
CA GLU A 39 -4.85 -1.88 -10.95
C GLU A 39 -6.00 -0.88 -10.73
N LYS A 40 -6.76 -1.03 -9.64
CA LYS A 40 -7.84 -0.10 -9.30
C LYS A 40 -7.35 1.32 -9.01
N CYS A 41 -6.21 1.46 -8.33
CA CYS A 41 -5.58 2.74 -8.08
C CYS A 41 -5.12 3.40 -9.38
N GLN A 42 -4.46 2.65 -10.25
CA GLN A 42 -4.01 3.14 -11.55
C GLN A 42 -5.18 3.64 -12.39
N ALA A 43 -6.31 2.92 -12.38
CA ALA A 43 -7.53 3.34 -13.04
C ALA A 43 -8.08 4.66 -12.47
N ARG A 44 -8.21 4.77 -11.14
CA ARG A 44 -8.69 6.01 -10.48
C ARG A 44 -7.78 7.21 -10.76
N ILE A 45 -6.46 7.03 -10.76
CA ILE A 45 -5.50 8.09 -11.07
C ILE A 45 -5.62 8.50 -12.54
N ASN A 46 -5.73 7.54 -13.46
CA ASN A 46 -5.90 7.83 -14.88
C ASN A 46 -7.20 8.60 -15.15
N ASP A 47 -8.31 8.19 -14.52
CA ASP A 47 -9.60 8.87 -14.63
C ASP A 47 -9.54 10.28 -14.05
N CYS A 48 -8.95 10.45 -12.86
CA CYS A 48 -8.78 11.76 -12.25
C CYS A 48 -7.87 12.67 -13.09
N THR A 49 -6.82 12.12 -13.71
CA THR A 49 -5.93 12.84 -14.62
C THR A 49 -6.67 13.31 -15.88
N LYS A 50 -7.52 12.45 -16.44
CA LYS A 50 -8.34 12.79 -17.60
C LYS A 50 -9.36 13.89 -17.27
N GLU A 51 -10.00 13.79 -16.11
CA GLU A 51 -10.96 14.78 -15.62
C GLU A 51 -10.29 16.13 -15.30
N LEU A 52 -9.08 16.10 -14.72
CA LEU A 52 -8.20 17.25 -14.53
C LEU A 52 -7.87 17.99 -15.83
N ILE A 53 -7.54 17.23 -16.88
CA ILE A 53 -7.23 17.78 -18.21
C ILE A 53 -8.50 18.41 -18.82
N GLN A 54 -9.67 17.80 -18.62
CA GLN A 54 -10.92 18.30 -19.17
C GLN A 54 -11.51 19.49 -18.41
N GLN A 55 -11.46 19.49 -17.07
CA GLN A 55 -12.08 20.52 -16.22
C GLN A 55 -11.12 21.67 -15.90
N GLY A 56 -9.82 21.50 -16.16
CA GLY A 56 -8.78 22.45 -15.75
C GLY A 56 -8.56 22.41 -14.24
N THR A 57 -7.38 22.82 -13.79
CA THR A 57 -6.85 22.70 -12.41
C THR A 57 -7.67 23.37 -11.28
N LYS A 58 -8.90 23.86 -11.54
CA LYS A 58 -9.69 24.66 -10.61
C LYS A 58 -10.48 23.86 -9.56
N ASN A 59 -10.61 22.53 -9.66
CA ASN A 59 -11.42 21.71 -8.72
C ASN A 59 -10.92 20.27 -8.51
N ALA A 60 -9.62 20.03 -8.61
CA ALA A 60 -9.08 18.67 -8.53
C ALA A 60 -8.99 18.15 -7.09
N GLN A 61 -9.99 17.39 -6.66
CA GLN A 61 -9.90 16.52 -5.48
C GLN A 61 -9.58 15.10 -5.93
N CYS A 62 -8.34 14.88 -6.39
CA CYS A 62 -7.86 13.50 -6.59
C CYS A 62 -7.51 12.91 -5.23
N ASP A 63 -8.26 11.91 -4.79
CA ASP A 63 -7.89 11.10 -3.63
C ASP A 63 -6.87 10.04 -4.07
N PHE A 64 -5.63 10.20 -3.60
CA PHE A 64 -4.53 9.27 -3.86
C PHE A 64 -4.44 8.15 -2.81
N ASN A 65 -5.43 8.01 -1.92
CA ASN A 65 -5.50 6.88 -1.01
C ASN A 65 -5.88 5.60 -1.75
N CYS A 66 -4.83 4.96 -2.25
CA CYS A 66 -4.91 3.67 -2.95
C CYS A 66 -4.69 2.46 -2.03
N VAL A 67 -4.55 2.70 -0.73
CA VAL A 67 -4.23 1.68 0.26
C VAL A 67 -5.28 1.69 1.35
N ASP A 68 -5.88 0.54 1.58
CA ASP A 68 -6.86 0.23 2.60
C ASP A 68 -6.26 -0.82 3.54
N PRO A 69 -5.77 -0.39 4.72
CA PRO A 69 -5.04 -1.26 5.62
C PRO A 69 -5.88 -2.42 6.18
N GLN A 70 -7.22 -2.34 6.12
CA GLN A 70 -8.08 -3.43 6.60
C GLN A 70 -8.10 -4.64 5.65
N LEU A 71 -7.78 -4.43 4.37
CA LEU A 71 -7.78 -5.48 3.35
C LEU A 71 -6.42 -6.17 3.17
N ILE A 72 -5.35 -5.56 3.70
CA ILE A 72 -3.97 -6.08 3.68
C ILE A 72 -3.86 -7.34 4.55
N PHE A 73 -4.53 -7.37 5.69
CA PHE A 73 -4.52 -8.48 6.63
C PHE A 73 -5.86 -9.22 6.57
N LYS A 74 -5.86 -10.41 5.98
CA LYS A 74 -7.04 -11.26 5.97
C LYS A 74 -6.97 -12.18 7.18
N LYS A 75 -8.01 -12.17 8.02
CA LYS A 75 -8.14 -13.19 9.07
C LYS A 75 -8.39 -14.55 8.40
N LYS A 76 -7.61 -15.55 8.80
CA LYS A 76 -7.71 -16.94 8.36
C LYS A 76 -9.02 -17.56 8.82
#